data_AF-A0A0R1MEC0-F1
#
_entry.id   AF-A0A0R1MEC0-F1
#
_cell.length_a   1.000
_cell.length_b   1.000
_cell.length_c   1.000
_cell.angle_alpha   90.00
_cell.angle_beta   90.00
_cell.angle_gamma   90.00
#
_symmetry.space_group_name_H-M   'P 1'
#
loop_
_entity.id
_entity.type
_entity.pdbx_description
1 polymer ?
#
loop_
_entity_poly.entity_id
_entity_poly.type
_entity_poly.pdbx_seq_one_letter_code
_entity_poly.pdbx_strand_id
1 'polypeptide(L)'
;MGDWILNAKKRNQLLTVLKTLGALNVLKKDNSYDIYIVEKAFLKVMLIINFLGSIGAYFECCPVTNEKGNITVFHIIIHDYSSM
;
A
#
# COMPACT_ATOMS: atom_id res chain seq x y z
N MET A 1 1.34 -21.16 -11.82
CA MET A 1 1.64 -19.72 -11.93
C MET A 1 0.31 -19.01 -11.99
N GLY A 2 -0.11 -18.37 -10.89
CA GLY A 2 -1.46 -17.84 -10.74
C GLY A 2 -1.52 -16.36 -11.07
N ASP A 3 -2.50 -15.97 -11.89
CA ASP A 3 -2.76 -14.61 -12.32
C ASP A 3 -3.22 -13.71 -11.15
N TRP A 4 -2.26 -13.07 -10.47
CA TRP A 4 -2.53 -12.02 -9.50
C TRP A 4 -2.79 -10.66 -10.17
N ILE A 5 -3.58 -10.65 -11.26
CA ILE A 5 -3.98 -9.41 -11.94
C ILE A 5 -4.85 -8.58 -10.99
N LEU A 6 -4.45 -7.36 -10.66
CA LEU A 6 -5.17 -6.43 -9.79
C LEU A 6 -6.21 -5.66 -10.62
N ASN A 7 -7.21 -6.37 -11.17
CA ASN A 7 -8.27 -5.70 -11.93
C ASN A 7 -9.07 -4.70 -11.06
N ALA A 8 -9.82 -3.79 -11.68
CA ALA A 8 -10.56 -2.73 -10.98
C ALA A 8 -11.43 -3.23 -9.81
N LYS A 9 -11.97 -4.45 -9.90
CA LYS A 9 -12.76 -5.10 -8.83
C LYS A 9 -11.87 -5.53 -7.65
N LYS A 10 -10.77 -6.23 -7.91
CA LYS A 10 -9.80 -6.65 -6.87
C LYS A 10 -9.14 -5.45 -6.20
N ARG A 11 -8.83 -4.39 -6.96
CA ARG A 11 -8.32 -3.11 -6.44
C ARG A 11 -9.31 -2.49 -5.47
N ASN A 12 -10.60 -2.44 -5.83
CA ASN A 12 -11.63 -1.91 -4.95
C ASN A 12 -11.81 -2.77 -3.68
N GLN A 13 -11.74 -4.09 -3.79
CA GLN A 13 -11.77 -4.99 -2.63
C GLN A 13 -10.57 -4.76 -1.70
N LEU A 14 -9.37 -4.65 -2.26
CA LEU A 14 -8.14 -4.35 -1.53
C LEU A 14 -8.23 -2.99 -0.84
N LEU A 15 -8.68 -1.95 -1.55
CA LEU A 15 -8.89 -0.61 -0.97
C LEU A 15 -9.94 -0.62 0.15
N THR A 16 -11.01 -1.41 0.02
CA THR A 16 -12.00 -1.58 1.08
C THR A 16 -11.36 -2.20 2.31
N VAL A 17 -10.62 -3.32 2.18
CA VAL A 17 -9.95 -3.97 3.31
C VAL A 17 -8.93 -3.04 3.95
N LEU A 18 -8.09 -2.39 3.16
CA LEU A 18 -7.11 -1.42 3.65
C LEU A 18 -7.78 -0.29 4.44
N LYS A 19 -8.90 0.27 3.95
CA LYS A 19 -9.69 1.27 4.69
C LYS A 19 -10.30 0.74 5.99
N THR A 20 -10.61 -0.55 6.08
CA THR A 20 -11.08 -1.15 7.35
C THR A 20 -9.96 -1.30 8.39
N LEU A 21 -8.70 -1.40 7.96
CA LEU A 21 -7.54 -1.39 8.86
C LEU A 21 -7.26 0.00 9.47
N GLY A 22 -7.91 1.05 8.95
CA GLY A 22 -7.91 2.39 9.53
C GLY A 22 -8.09 3.51 8.50
N ALA A 23 -8.08 4.76 8.98
CA ALA A 23 -8.05 5.94 8.12
C ALA A 23 -6.70 6.02 7.40
N LEU A 24 -6.62 5.38 6.22
CA LEU A 24 -5.46 5.41 5.35
C LEU A 24 -5.56 6.59 4.39
N ASN A 25 -4.49 7.38 4.32
CA ASN A 25 -4.37 8.40 3.29
C ASN A 25 -3.90 7.73 2.00
N VAL A 26 -4.86 7.27 1.21
CA VAL A 26 -4.59 6.72 -0.12
C VAL A 26 -4.46 7.86 -1.12
N LEU A 27 -3.25 8.12 -1.59
CA LEU A 27 -3.00 9.12 -2.64
C LEU A 27 -3.32 8.48 -3.99
N LYS A 28 -4.42 8.89 -4.62
CA LYS A 28 -4.67 8.61 -6.04
C LYS A 28 -4.22 9.81 -6.85
N LYS A 29 -3.23 9.63 -7.71
CA LYS A 29 -3.01 10.48 -8.89
C LYS A 29 -2.36 9.61 -9.97
N ASP A 30 -2.87 9.77 -11.18
CA ASP A 30 -2.46 9.14 -12.43
C ASP A 30 -2.97 7.75 -12.76
N ASN A 31 -2.95 7.49 -14.08
CA ASN A 31 -3.47 6.34 -14.81
C ASN A 31 -2.80 4.99 -14.43
N SER A 32 -2.12 4.91 -13.28
CA SER A 32 -1.61 3.66 -12.73
C SER A 32 -2.67 2.98 -11.86
N TYR A 33 -2.68 1.65 -11.91
CA TYR A 33 -3.50 0.83 -11.01
C TYR A 33 -2.92 0.72 -9.60
N ASP A 34 -1.71 1.24 -9.41
CA ASP A 34 -1.00 1.28 -8.14
C ASP A 34 -1.82 1.97 -7.03
N ILE A 35 -1.50 1.60 -5.79
CA ILE A 35 -2.10 2.15 -4.58
C ILE A 35 -0.98 2.75 -3.74
N TYR A 36 -1.04 4.07 -3.53
CA TYR A 36 -0.11 4.79 -2.68
C TYR A 36 -0.75 5.07 -1.33
N ILE A 37 -0.08 4.69 -0.24
CA ILE A 37 -0.54 4.89 1.14
C ILE A 37 0.51 5.72 1.88
N VAL A 38 0.07 6.74 2.61
CA VAL A 38 0.92 7.51 3.53
C VAL A 38 0.40 7.33 4.95
N GLU A 39 1.22 6.75 5.82
CA GLU A 39 0.86 6.45 7.22
C GLU A 39 1.99 6.82 8.19
N LYS A 40 1.62 7.40 9.33
CA LYS A 40 2.56 7.84 10.39
C LYS A 40 2.70 6.81 11.50
N ALA A 41 1.63 6.07 11.78
CA ALA A 41 1.59 5.13 12.88
C ALA A 41 2.29 3.82 12.49
N PHE A 42 3.44 3.54 13.11
CA PHE A 42 4.23 2.32 12.87
C PHE A 42 3.41 1.03 13.02
N LEU A 43 2.55 0.93 14.03
CA LEU A 43 1.68 -0.24 14.21
C LEU A 43 0.75 -0.49 13.02
N LYS A 44 0.19 0.58 12.43
CA LYS A 44 -0.65 0.46 11.23
C LYS A 44 0.16 0.05 10.01
N VAL A 45 1.37 0.58 9.86
CA VAL A 45 2.31 0.17 8.80
C VAL A 45 2.60 -1.32 8.89
N MET A 46 2.91 -1.83 10.09
CA MET A 46 3.13 -3.26 10.32
C MET A 46 1.90 -4.12 9.97
N LEU A 47 0.70 -3.67 10.35
CA LEU A 47 -0.55 -4.36 9.99
C LEU A 47 -0.75 -4.43 8.48
N ILE A 48 -0.51 -3.32 7.77
CA ILE A 48 -0.62 -3.26 6.30
C ILE A 48 0.39 -4.20 5.66
N ILE A 49 1.68 -4.12 6.05
CA ILE A 49 2.74 -4.95 5.48
C ILE A 49 2.48 -6.43 5.71
N ASN A 50 2.07 -6.83 6.93
CA ASN A 50 1.74 -8.22 7.22
C ASN A 50 0.55 -8.71 6.38
N PHE A 51 -0.48 -7.88 6.24
CA PHE A 51 -1.62 -8.20 5.38
C PHE A 51 -1.18 -8.37 3.92
N LEU A 52 -0.42 -7.42 3.37
CA LEU A 52 0.09 -7.47 2.00
C LEU A 52 0.98 -8.71 1.76
N GLY A 53 1.85 -9.05 2.71
CA GLY A 53 2.66 -10.26 2.68
C GLY A 53 1.81 -11.53 2.72
N SER A 54 0.72 -11.55 3.50
CA SER A 54 -0.17 -12.71 3.60
C SER A 54 -0.93 -13.03 2.31
N ILE A 55 -1.14 -12.02 1.45
CA ILE A 55 -1.80 -12.18 0.15
C ILE A 55 -0.81 -12.22 -1.02
N GLY A 56 0.50 -12.23 -0.75
CA GLY A 56 1.54 -12.24 -1.77
C GLY A 56 1.54 -10.99 -2.66
N ALA A 57 1.12 -9.83 -2.13
CA ALA A 57 1.15 -8.59 -2.89
C ALA A 57 2.59 -8.11 -3.11
N TYR A 58 2.84 -7.54 -4.28
CA TYR A 58 4.09 -6.83 -4.55
C TYR A 58 3.96 -5.36 -4.12
N PHE A 59 4.85 -4.92 -3.23
CA PHE A 59 4.82 -3.57 -2.69
C PHE A 59 6.21 -3.07 -2.30
N GLU A 60 6.37 -1.75 -2.32
CA GLU A 60 7.50 -1.02 -1.76
C GLU A 60 7.07 -0.31 -0.47
N CYS A 61 7.97 -0.26 0.52
CA CYS A 61 7.76 0.48 1.76
C CYS A 61 8.98 1.38 2.04
N CYS A 62 8.75 2.70 1.99
CA CYS A 62 9.79 3.72 2.10
C CYS A 62 9.56 4.58 3.35
N PRO A 63 10.44 4.52 4.37
CA PRO A 63 10.39 5.46 5.49
C PRO A 63 10.90 6.83 5.04
N VAL A 64 10.17 7.89 5.39
CA VAL A 64 10.57 9.29 5.14
C VAL A 64 11.02 9.91 6.45
N THR A 65 12.25 10.43 6.45
CA THR A 65 12.85 11.08 7.62
C THR A 65 12.76 12.59 7.52
N ASN A 66 12.81 13.27 8.68
CA ASN A 66 13.07 14.70 8.72
C ASN A 66 14.58 15.01 8.68
N GLU A 67 14.92 16.30 8.71
CA GLU A 67 16.31 16.80 8.76
C GLU A 67 17.13 16.27 9.95
N LYS A 68 16.45 15.80 11.01
CA LYS A 68 17.09 15.21 12.21
C LYS A 68 17.22 13.68 12.12
N GLY A 69 16.88 13.06 10.99
CA GLY A 69 16.94 11.61 10.78
C GLY A 69 15.80 10.82 11.42
N ASN A 70 14.79 11.47 12.01
CA ASN A 70 13.65 10.78 12.61
C ASN A 70 12.61 10.44 11.55
N ILE A 71 12.08 9.21 11.60
CA ILE A 71 11.00 8.79 10.72
C ILE A 71 9.74 9.59 11.03
N THR A 72 9.15 10.20 10.01
CA THR A 72 7.96 11.04 10.12
C THR A 72 6.73 10.41 9.50
N VAL A 73 6.91 9.73 8.36
CA VAL A 73 5.86 9.03 7.63
C VAL A 73 6.46 7.79 6.95
N PHE A 74 5.61 6.82 6.67
CA PHE A 74 5.91 5.68 5.80
C PHE A 74 5.06 5.80 4.55
N HIS A 75 5.71 5.66 3.40
CA HIS A 75 5.06 5.56 2.11
C HIS A 75 5.03 4.09 1.71
N ILE A 76 3.84 3.57 1.40
CA ILE A 76 3.67 2.20 0.91
C ILE A 76 3.09 2.29 -0.49
N ILE A 77 3.73 1.64 -1.45
CA ILE A 77 3.30 1.61 -2.86
C ILE A 77 2.98 0.16 -3.16
N ILE A 78 1.72 -0.13 -3.46
CA ILE A 78 1.28 -1.47 -3.89
C ILE A 78 1.14 -1.43 -5.40
N HIS A 79 1.88 -2.29 -6.09
CA HIS A 79 1.93 -2.31 -7.55
C HIS A 79 0.88 -3.26 -8.13
N ASP A 80 0.33 -2.91 -9.29
CA ASP A 80 -0.45 -3.86 -10.09
C ASP A 80 0.46 -4.78 -10.90
N TYR A 81 0.20 -6.09 -10.82
CA TYR A 81 0.85 -7.09 -11.68
C TYR A 81 0.38 -7.02 -13.14
N SER A 82 -0.67 -6.27 -13.48
CA SER A 82 -1.23 -6.24 -14.84
C SER A 82 -0.34 -5.58 -15.90
N SER A 83 0.76 -4.93 -15.50
CA SER A 83 1.66 -4.22 -16.42
C SER A 83 2.98 -4.95 -16.69
N MET A 84 3.11 -6.22 -16.29
CA MET A 84 4.21 -7.11 -16.70
C MET A 84 3.71 -8.21 -17.63
#